data_AF-A0A379CGT5-F1
#
_entry.id   AF-A0A379CGT5-F1
#
_cell.length_a   1.000
_cell.length_b   1.000
_cell.length_c   1.000
_cell.angle_alpha   90.00
_cell.angle_beta   90.00
_cell.angle_gamma   90.00
#
_symmetry.space_group_name_H-M   'P 1'
#
loop_
_entity.id
_entity.type
_entity.pdbx_description
1 polymer ?
#
loop_
_entity_poly.entity_id
_entity_poly.type
_entity_poly.pdbx_seq_one_letter_code
_entity_poly.pdbx_strand_id
1 'polypeptide(L)'
;MAIYHLCIKIISRGKSKSAVAASAYRSGEKIKNEYDSIVHDFTRKGGIAHTEILLPQNAPQEFSDRGTLWNSVEKIEKSKNSQLARKIEIALPKELDRSKQIELVR
;
A
#
# COMPACT_ATOMS: atom_id res chain seq x y z
N MET A 1 1.55 7.61 26.52
CA MET A 1 2.79 8.29 26.12
C MET A 1 2.87 8.17 24.63
N ALA A 2 2.53 9.27 23.95
CA ALA A 2 2.65 9.38 22.51
C ALA A 2 4.13 9.28 22.13
N ILE A 3 4.44 8.45 21.14
CA ILE A 3 5.77 8.30 20.58
C ILE A 3 5.70 8.84 19.16
N TYR A 4 6.61 9.76 18.82
CA TYR A 4 6.77 10.21 17.45
C TYR A 4 7.51 9.15 16.65
N HIS A 5 6.89 8.68 15.57
CA HIS A 5 7.54 7.86 14.55
C HIS A 5 7.02 8.28 13.17
N LEU A 6 7.93 8.69 12.30
CA LEU A 6 7.69 8.94 10.89
C LEU A 6 8.81 8.29 10.08
N CYS A 7 8.46 7.41 9.15
CA CYS A 7 9.42 6.76 8.28
C CYS A 7 8.94 6.80 6.83
N ILE A 8 9.74 7.41 5.96
CA ILE A 8 9.45 7.52 4.53
C ILE A 8 10.47 6.66 3.77
N LYS A 9 9.98 5.75 2.93
CA LYS A 9 10.82 4.86 2.13
C LYS A 9 10.28 4.75 0.70
N ILE A 10 11.18 4.61 -0.27
CA ILE A 10 10.81 4.25 -1.63
C ILE A 10 10.68 2.71 -1.74
N ILE A 11 9.59 2.28 -2.38
CA ILE A 11 9.42 0.93 -2.92
C ILE A 11 9.99 0.98 -4.34
N SER A 12 11.13 0.33 -4.54
CA SER A 12 11.83 0.33 -5.82
C SER A 12 12.09 -1.08 -6.26
N ARG A 13 11.84 -1.34 -7.55
CA ARG A 13 12.11 -2.63 -8.20
C ARG A 13 13.59 -3.00 -8.12
N GLY A 14 14.48 -2.01 -8.27
CA GLY A 14 15.93 -2.19 -8.18
C GLY A 14 16.44 -2.62 -6.80
N LYS A 15 15.57 -2.55 -5.77
CA LYS A 15 15.83 -3.07 -4.41
C LYS A 15 15.04 -4.34 -4.12
N SER A 16 14.66 -5.07 -5.17
CA SER A 16 13.84 -6.30 -5.12
C SER A 16 12.52 -6.13 -4.37
N LYS A 17 11.87 -4.96 -4.52
CA LYS A 17 10.54 -4.69 -3.94
C LYS A 17 9.50 -4.58 -5.05
N SER A 18 8.30 -5.10 -4.77
CA SER A 18 7.11 -4.99 -5.61
C SER A 18 6.08 -4.09 -4.93
N ALA A 19 5.40 -3.24 -5.69
CA ALA A 19 4.30 -2.44 -5.17
C ALA A 19 3.07 -3.30 -4.88
N VAL A 20 2.82 -4.30 -5.73
CA VAL A 20 1.74 -5.29 -5.55
C VAL A 20 1.95 -6.12 -4.28
N ALA A 21 3.16 -6.66 -4.07
CA ALA A 21 3.47 -7.39 -2.84
C ALA A 21 3.27 -6.52 -1.59
N ALA A 22 3.73 -5.27 -1.67
CA ALA A 22 3.69 -4.34 -0.56
C ALA A 22 2.25 -3.89 -0.23
N SER A 23 1.38 -3.75 -1.24
CA SER A 23 -0.03 -3.39 -1.04
C SER A 23 -0.81 -4.57 -0.48
N ALA A 24 -0.68 -5.76 -1.06
CA ALA A 24 -1.30 -6.99 -0.55
C ALA A 24 -0.94 -7.26 0.91
N TYR A 25 0.35 -7.08 1.29
CA TYR A 25 0.79 -7.24 2.67
C TYR A 25 0.14 -6.23 3.64
N ARG A 26 -0.12 -4.99 3.22
CA ARG A 26 -0.70 -3.97 4.11
C ARG A 26 -2.20 -4.11 4.25
N SER A 27 -2.88 -4.59 3.21
CA SER A 27 -4.33 -4.78 3.26
C SER A 27 -4.77 -6.19 3.62
N GLY A 28 -3.86 -7.16 3.70
CA GLY A 28 -4.21 -8.55 4.00
C GLY A 28 -4.96 -9.21 2.85
N GLU A 29 -4.68 -8.80 1.62
CA GLU A 29 -5.35 -9.32 0.44
C GLU A 29 -4.49 -10.37 -0.28
N LYS A 30 -5.15 -11.07 -1.21
CA LYS A 30 -4.51 -11.94 -2.19
C LYS A 30 -4.49 -11.25 -3.54
N ILE A 31 -3.30 -10.84 -3.98
CA ILE A 31 -3.14 -10.09 -5.24
C ILE A 31 -2.07 -10.77 -6.09
N LYS A 32 -2.39 -11.01 -7.37
CA LYS A 32 -1.41 -11.46 -8.37
C LYS A 32 -0.65 -10.26 -8.92
N ASN A 33 0.67 -10.32 -8.91
CA ASN A 33 1.52 -9.41 -9.62
C ASN A 33 1.64 -9.88 -11.08
N GLU A 34 1.16 -9.07 -12.02
CA GLU A 34 1.16 -9.40 -13.44
C GLU A 34 2.56 -9.33 -14.06
N TYR A 35 3.46 -8.56 -13.46
CA TYR A 35 4.82 -8.38 -13.96
C TYR A 35 5.67 -9.65 -13.85
N ASP A 36 5.62 -10.34 -12.71
CA ASP A 36 6.40 -11.56 -12.42
C ASP A 36 5.51 -12.81 -12.28
N SER A 37 4.20 -12.68 -12.44
CA SER A 37 3.18 -13.72 -12.25
C SER A 37 3.11 -14.32 -10.84
N ILE A 38 3.74 -13.70 -9.84
CA ILE A 38 3.72 -14.18 -8.45
C ILE A 38 2.41 -13.78 -7.79
N VAL A 39 1.80 -14.71 -7.05
CA VAL A 39 0.62 -14.43 -6.22
C VAL A 39 1.08 -14.13 -4.79
N HIS A 40 0.76 -12.94 -4.32
CA HIS A 40 1.01 -12.51 -2.96
C HIS A 40 -0.26 -12.71 -2.12
N ASP A 41 -0.31 -13.79 -1.34
CA ASP A 41 -1.45 -14.15 -0.50
C ASP A 41 -1.17 -13.81 0.97
N PHE A 42 -1.76 -12.71 1.45
CA PHE A 42 -1.66 -12.27 2.84
C PHE A 42 -3.00 -12.32 3.58
N THR A 43 -3.95 -13.14 3.10
CA THR A 43 -5.30 -13.30 3.68
C THR A 43 -5.30 -13.77 5.14
N ARG A 44 -4.21 -14.41 5.58
CA ARG A 44 -4.02 -14.86 6.96
C ARG A 44 -3.49 -13.78 7.91
N LYS A 45 -3.26 -12.56 7.41
CA LYS A 45 -2.69 -11.48 8.22
C LYS A 45 -3.72 -10.87 9.16
N GLY A 46 -3.41 -10.88 10.45
CA GLY A 46 -4.18 -10.19 11.48
C GLY A 46 -3.71 -8.75 11.73
N GLY A 47 -4.45 -8.03 12.59
CA GLY A 47 -4.07 -6.70 13.07
C GLY A 47 -4.34 -5.56 12.08
N ILE A 48 -5.01 -5.84 10.97
CA ILE A 48 -5.45 -4.83 10.01
C ILE A 48 -6.79 -4.28 10.50
N ALA A 49 -6.80 -3.02 10.91
CA ALA A 49 -8.01 -2.39 11.44
C ALA A 49 -8.79 -1.59 10.40
N HIS A 50 -8.11 -1.06 9.39
CA HIS A 50 -8.72 -0.28 8.33
C HIS A 50 -7.84 -0.29 7.08
N THR A 51 -8.45 -0.31 5.91
CA THR A 51 -7.79 -0.22 4.61
C THR A 51 -8.68 0.54 3.65
N GLU A 52 -8.10 1.47 2.91
CA GLU A 52 -8.82 2.19 1.87
C GLU A 52 -7.86 2.61 0.75
N ILE A 53 -8.44 3.01 -0.38
CA ILE A 53 -7.75 3.68 -1.49
C ILE A 53 -8.45 5.01 -1.69
N LEU A 54 -7.69 6.09 -1.56
CA LEU A 54 -8.16 7.43 -1.83
C LEU A 54 -7.76 7.81 -3.25
N LEU A 55 -8.76 8.13 -4.07
CA LEU A 55 -8.58 8.54 -5.45
C LEU A 55 -8.75 10.06 -5.57
N PRO A 56 -7.93 10.75 -6.37
CA PRO A 56 -8.20 12.15 -6.72
C PRO A 56 -9.47 12.24 -7.58
N GLN A 57 -10.11 13.41 -7.61
CA GLN A 57 -11.41 13.64 -8.25
C GLN A 57 -11.52 13.13 -9.70
N ASN A 58 -10.42 13.16 -10.46
CA ASN A 58 -10.39 12.79 -11.88
C ASN A 58 -9.72 11.42 -12.14
N ALA A 59 -9.46 10.62 -11.10
CA ALA A 59 -8.90 9.28 -11.31
C ALA A 59 -9.97 8.30 -11.81
N PRO A 60 -9.61 7.38 -12.72
CA PRO A 60 -10.47 6.26 -13.10
C PRO A 60 -10.94 5.46 -11.88
N GLN A 61 -12.24 5.18 -11.82
CA GLN A 61 -12.83 4.46 -10.67
C GLN A 61 -12.29 3.04 -10.51
N GLU A 62 -11.79 2.42 -11.59
CA GLU A 62 -11.15 1.10 -11.56
C GLU A 62 -9.94 1.05 -10.61
N PHE A 63 -9.26 2.18 -10.36
CA PHE A 63 -8.15 2.24 -9.41
C PHE A 63 -8.59 2.19 -7.95
N SER A 64 -9.89 2.13 -7.66
CA SER A 64 -10.39 1.78 -6.33
C SER A 64 -10.18 0.30 -6.01
N ASP A 65 -9.95 -0.54 -7.03
CA ASP A 65 -9.45 -1.90 -6.85
C ASP A 65 -7.93 -1.89 -6.69
N ARG A 66 -7.46 -2.55 -5.63
CA ARG A 66 -6.04 -2.55 -5.25
C ARG A 66 -5.18 -3.32 -6.24
N GLY A 67 -5.68 -4.44 -6.75
CA GLY A 67 -4.98 -5.22 -7.77
C GLY A 67 -4.77 -4.41 -9.03
N THR A 68 -5.81 -3.76 -9.51
CA THR A 68 -5.83 -2.92 -10.70
C THR A 68 -4.90 -1.72 -10.55
N LEU A 69 -4.97 -1.00 -9.42
CA LEU A 69 -4.10 0.15 -9.13
C LEU A 69 -2.61 -0.23 -9.14
N TRP A 70 -2.21 -1.28 -8.42
CA TRP A 70 -0.78 -1.58 -8.26
C TRP A 70 -0.19 -2.34 -9.46
N ASN A 71 -0.99 -3.14 -10.18
CA ASN A 71 -0.54 -3.73 -11.44
C ASN A 71 -0.41 -2.67 -12.55
N SER A 72 -1.26 -1.63 -12.58
CA SER A 72 -1.12 -0.54 -13.55
C SER A 72 0.20 0.23 -13.37
N VAL A 73 0.62 0.46 -12.12
CA VAL A 73 1.92 1.04 -11.79
C VAL A 73 3.07 0.15 -12.28
N GLU A 74 3.04 -1.15 -11.97
CA GLU A 74 4.07 -2.10 -12.41
C GLU A 74 4.17 -2.18 -13.94
N LYS A 75 3.04 -2.06 -14.64
CA LYS A 75 2.95 -2.07 -16.11
C LYS A 75 3.52 -0.81 -16.76
N ILE A 76 3.29 0.37 -16.19
CA ILE A 76 3.76 1.65 -16.72
C ILE A 76 5.27 1.82 -16.48
N GLU A 77 5.75 1.39 -15.31
CA GLU A 77 7.15 1.48 -14.91
C GLU A 77 7.98 0.38 -15.58
N LYS A 78 8.74 0.71 -16.63
CA LYS A 78 9.46 -0.29 -17.46
C LYS A 78 10.88 -0.61 -17.01
N SER A 79 11.48 0.21 -16.16
CA SER A 79 12.90 0.05 -15.81
C SER A 79 13.12 -0.95 -14.68
N LYS A 80 14.24 -1.68 -14.73
CA LYS A 80 14.67 -2.56 -13.62
C LYS A 80 14.90 -1.81 -12.31
N ASN A 81 15.17 -0.50 -12.36
CA ASN A 81 15.40 0.35 -11.19
C ASN A 81 14.24 1.32 -10.89
N SER A 82 13.06 1.12 -11.49
CA SER A 82 11.89 1.99 -11.28
C SER A 82 11.54 2.18 -9.80
N GLN A 83 11.08 3.39 -9.49
CA GLN A 83 10.52 3.75 -8.18
C GLN A 83 9.00 3.62 -8.26
N LEU A 84 8.47 2.53 -7.72
CA LEU A 84 7.09 2.12 -7.92
C LEU A 84 6.13 2.86 -6.98
N ALA A 85 6.57 3.12 -5.75
CA ALA A 85 5.73 3.81 -4.77
C ALA A 85 6.56 4.49 -3.69
N ARG A 86 5.95 5.46 -3.02
CA ARG A 86 6.45 6.03 -1.76
C ARG A 86 5.64 5.48 -0.60
N LYS A 87 6.32 4.84 0.34
CA LYS A 87 5.75 4.37 1.60
C LYS A 87 5.96 5.44 2.66
N ILE A 88 4.88 5.83 3.32
CA ILE A 88 4.89 6.65 4.53
C ILE A 88 4.35 5.80 5.66
N GLU A 89 5.08 5.73 6.77
CA GLU A 89 4.71 4.97 7.96
C GLU A 89 4.75 5.93 9.16
N ILE A 90 3.64 5.98 9.88
CA ILE A 90 3.43 6.90 11.01
C ILE A 90 2.85 6.13 12.20
N ALA A 91 3.31 6.47 13.41
CA ALA A 91 2.66 6.01 14.63
C ALA A 91 1.44 6.88 14.94
N LEU A 92 0.35 6.24 15.37
CA LEU A 92 -0.88 6.94 15.78
C LEU A 92 -0.97 7.00 17.31
N PRO A 93 -1.49 8.10 17.89
CA PRO A 93 -1.66 8.21 19.34
C PRO A 93 -2.60 7.13 19.86
N LYS A 94 -2.15 6.39 20.89
CA LYS A 94 -2.96 5.32 21.50
C LYS A 94 -4.12 5.86 22.35
N GLU A 95 -4.04 7.13 22.70
CA GLU A 95 -5.04 7.89 23.45
C GLU A 95 -6.29 8.18 22.60
N LEU A 96 -6.18 8.12 21.27
CA LEU A 96 -7.32 8.22 20.36
C LEU A 96 -8.00 6.86 20.18
N ASP A 97 -9.33 6.85 20.16
CA ASP A 97 -10.09 5.68 19.75
C ASP A 97 -9.87 5.37 18.26
N ARG A 98 -10.29 4.17 17.84
CA ARG A 98 -10.03 3.67 16.48
C ARG A 98 -10.64 4.57 15.40
N SER A 99 -11.81 5.15 15.63
CA SER A 99 -12.48 6.00 14.64
C SER A 99 -11.69 7.27 14.41
N LYS A 100 -11.26 7.93 15.49
CA LYS A 100 -10.43 9.14 15.43
C LYS A 100 -9.05 8.87 14.83
N GLN A 101 -8.47 7.69 15.09
CA GLN A 101 -7.21 7.27 14.46
C GLN A 101 -7.33 7.14 12.94
N ILE A 102 -8.46 6.62 12.44
CA ILE A 102 -8.72 6.48 11.00
C ILE A 102 -8.95 7.86 10.37
N GLU A 103 -9.77 8.70 11.00
CA GLU A 103 -10.03 10.06 10.52
C GLU A 103 -8.77 10.92 10.44
N LEU A 104 -7.83 10.75 11.39
CA LEU A 104 -6.56 11.48 11.40
C LEU A 104 -5.66 11.20 10.20
N VAL A 105 -5.77 10.02 9.58
CA VAL A 105 -4.87 9.58 8.48
C VAL A 105 -5.52 9.61 7.10
N ARG A 106 -6.78 10.06 7.01
CA ARG A 106 -7.47 10.33 5.76
C ARG A 106 -7.06 11.68 5.18
#